data_AF-A0A1J3FMA1-F1
#
_entry.id   AF-A0A1J3FMA1-F1
#
_cell.length_a   1.000
_cell.length_b   1.000
_cell.length_c   1.000
_cell.angle_alpha   90.00
_cell.angle_beta   90.00
_cell.angle_gamma   90.00
#
_symmetry.space_group_name_H-M   'P 1'
#
loop_
_entity.id
_entity.type
_entity.pdbx_description
1 polymer ?
#
loop_
_entity_poly.entity_id
_entity_poly.type
_entity_poly.pdbx_seq_one_letter_code
_entity_poly.pdbx_strand_id
1 'polypeptide(L)'
;PRCSLITSPDPQPQCESGNQSCPYFYWYGDKSNTTGDFAVETFNVNLTTTEGGSSEYKVENMMFGCGHWNRGLFNGASGLLGLGRGPLSFSSQLRSLYGHSFSYCLVDRNSDTNVTSKLIFGEDKDLLNHPNLIFTSFVKEKETFYYVQIK
;
A
#
# COMPACT_ATOMS: atom_id res chain seq x y z
N PRO A 1 12.42 -9.79 14.99
CA PRO A 1 11.56 -10.64 14.13
C PRO A 1 11.00 -9.93 12.88
N ARG A 2 10.45 -8.71 12.99
CA ARG A 2 9.78 -8.01 11.86
C ARG A 2 10.73 -7.59 10.72
N CYS A 3 12.02 -7.45 10.98
CA CYS A 3 13.02 -7.10 9.98
C CYS A 3 13.24 -8.16 8.90
N SER A 4 12.78 -9.40 9.13
CA SER A 4 12.78 -10.45 8.09
C SER A 4 11.78 -10.19 6.96
N LEU A 5 10.87 -9.22 7.11
CA LEU A 5 9.87 -8.86 6.11
C LEU A 5 10.39 -7.91 5.03
N ILE A 6 11.57 -7.29 5.23
CA ILE A 6 12.16 -6.33 4.31
C ILE A 6 13.42 -6.87 3.65
N THR A 7 13.77 -6.28 2.50
CA THR A 7 15.06 -6.54 1.85
C THR A 7 16.09 -5.55 2.37
N SER A 8 17.22 -6.05 2.87
CA SER A 8 18.33 -5.22 3.35
C SER A 8 19.14 -4.64 2.17
N PRO A 9 19.67 -3.41 2.28
CA PRO A 9 20.61 -2.87 1.28
C PRO A 9 21.90 -3.69 1.19
N ASP A 10 22.59 -3.56 0.05
CA ASP A 10 23.91 -4.15 -0.22
C ASP A 10 24.96 -3.03 -0.34
N PRO A 11 26.08 -3.05 0.41
CA PRO A 11 26.47 -4.05 1.42
C PRO A 11 25.57 -4.07 2.64
N GLN A 12 25.34 -5.27 3.19
CA GLN A 12 24.57 -5.43 4.41
C GLN A 12 25.24 -4.64 5.54
N PRO A 13 24.49 -3.77 6.25
CA PRO A 13 25.03 -3.07 7.40
C PRO A 13 25.41 -4.10 8.48
N GLN A 14 26.55 -3.88 9.14
CA GLN A 14 26.97 -4.71 10.25
C GLN A 14 25.94 -4.56 11.38
N CYS A 15 25.25 -5.66 11.70
CA CYS A 15 24.27 -5.71 12.78
C CYS A 15 24.98 -5.69 14.16
N GLU A 16 25.36 -4.51 14.63
CA GLU A 16 25.81 -4.24 15.99
C GLU A 16 24.63 -4.10 16.96
N SER A 17 24.24 -5.22 17.57
CA SER A 17 23.38 -5.31 18.78
C SER A 17 21.89 -4.94 18.65
N GLY A 18 21.09 -5.41 19.61
CA GLY A 18 19.63 -5.56 19.55
C GLY A 18 18.76 -4.29 19.48
N ASN A 19 19.36 -3.10 19.31
CA ASN A 19 18.66 -1.82 19.21
C ASN A 19 18.85 -1.12 17.85
N GLN A 20 19.48 -1.76 16.87
CA GLN A 20 19.62 -1.17 15.54
C GLN A 20 18.30 -1.18 14.78
N SER A 21 18.04 -0.06 14.08
CA SER A 21 17.03 0.03 13.05
C SER A 21 17.29 -1.02 11.95
N CYS A 22 16.24 -1.42 11.26
CA CYS A 22 16.33 -2.38 10.16
C CYS A 22 16.28 -1.64 8.83
N PRO A 23 17.46 -1.37 8.22
CA PRO A 23 17.51 -0.60 6.99
C PRO A 23 16.96 -1.45 5.85
N TYR A 24 16.19 -0.80 4.99
CA TYR A 24 15.60 -1.41 3.81
C TYR A 24 16.10 -0.76 2.53
N PHE A 25 15.97 -1.51 1.45
CA PHE A 25 16.14 -1.01 0.10
C PHE A 25 15.05 -1.57 -0.81
N TYR A 26 14.38 -0.69 -1.57
CA TYR A 26 13.39 -1.09 -2.57
C TYR A 26 13.63 -0.40 -3.91
N TRP A 27 13.52 -1.20 -4.97
CA TRP A 27 13.39 -0.74 -6.35
C TRP A 27 11.94 -0.89 -6.83
N TYR A 28 11.45 0.14 -7.49
CA TYR A 28 10.16 0.14 -8.13
C TYR A 28 10.28 -0.11 -9.63
N GLY A 29 9.18 -0.54 -10.26
CA GLY A 29 9.16 -0.91 -11.68
C GLY A 29 9.46 0.25 -12.65
N ASP A 30 9.27 1.50 -12.20
CA ASP A 30 9.59 2.73 -12.93
C ASP A 30 11.07 3.15 -12.79
N LYS A 31 11.91 2.28 -12.18
CA LYS A 31 13.32 2.53 -11.86
C LYS A 31 13.54 3.58 -10.77
N SER A 32 12.49 4.00 -10.06
CA SER A 32 12.69 4.72 -8.82
C SER A 32 13.14 3.78 -7.71
N ASN A 33 13.79 4.32 -6.69
CA ASN A 33 14.22 3.57 -5.53
C ASN A 33 14.11 4.38 -4.24
N THR A 34 14.11 3.65 -3.13
CA THR A 34 14.10 4.21 -1.79
C THR A 34 14.99 3.37 -0.88
N THR A 35 15.77 4.06 -0.05
CA THR A 35 16.58 3.49 1.02
C THR A 35 16.22 4.20 2.31
N GLY A 36 16.01 3.43 3.37
CA GLY A 36 15.51 4.00 4.61
C GLY A 36 15.49 2.99 5.75
N ASP A 37 14.75 3.35 6.79
CA ASP A 37 14.58 2.53 7.99
C ASP A 37 13.18 1.93 8.06
N PHE A 38 13.10 0.66 8.41
CA PHE A 38 11.82 0.03 8.72
C PHE A 38 11.27 0.56 10.04
N ALA A 39 10.05 1.07 9.99
CA ALA A 39 9.40 1.75 11.10
C ALA A 39 8.03 1.13 11.39
N VAL A 40 7.56 1.40 12.61
CA VAL A 40 6.24 1.01 13.08
C VAL A 40 5.62 2.22 13.76
N GLU A 41 4.39 2.56 13.40
CA GLU A 41 3.66 3.71 13.97
C GLU A 41 2.15 3.46 14.01
N THR A 42 1.41 4.36 14.64
CA THR A 42 -0.04 4.41 14.62
C THR A 42 -0.54 5.32 13.51
N PHE A 43 -1.38 4.79 12.62
CA PHE A 43 -2.00 5.57 11.54
C PHE A 43 -3.44 5.94 11.91
N ASN A 44 -3.83 7.19 11.67
CA ASN A 44 -5.24 7.60 11.75
C ASN A 44 -5.88 7.43 10.38
N VAL A 45 -6.96 6.65 10.31
CA VAL A 45 -7.76 6.43 9.11
C VAL A 45 -9.21 6.81 9.40
N ASN A 46 -9.93 7.24 8.36
CA ASN A 46 -11.36 7.48 8.48
C ASN A 46 -12.13 6.22 8.06
N LEU A 47 -13.00 5.74 8.94
CA LEU A 47 -14.00 4.74 8.63
C LEU A 47 -15.26 5.44 8.13
N THR A 48 -15.67 5.15 6.91
CA THR A 48 -16.96 5.56 6.38
C THR A 48 -17.96 4.42 6.54
N THR A 49 -19.10 4.70 7.16
CA THR A 49 -20.21 3.74 7.24
C THR A 49 -21.06 3.82 5.99
N THR A 50 -21.77 2.73 5.68
CA THR A 50 -22.75 2.67 4.58
C THR A 50 -23.90 3.67 4.73
N GLU A 51 -24.12 4.15 5.96
CA GLU A 51 -25.14 5.15 6.31
C GLU A 51 -24.63 6.60 6.14
N GLY A 52 -23.40 6.79 5.61
CA GLY A 52 -22.82 8.10 5.34
C GLY A 52 -22.12 8.75 6.54
N GLY A 53 -21.99 8.04 7.67
CA GLY A 53 -21.20 8.49 8.80
C GLY A 53 -19.70 8.35 8.53
N SER A 54 -18.89 9.22 9.14
CA SER A 54 -17.43 9.06 9.16
C SER A 54 -16.91 9.15 10.59
N SER A 55 -16.00 8.25 10.95
CA SER A 55 -15.35 8.25 12.26
C SER A 55 -13.86 7.99 12.11
N GLU A 56 -13.04 8.71 12.89
CA GLU A 56 -11.61 8.45 12.96
C GLU A 56 -11.34 7.12 13.68
N TYR A 57 -10.39 6.34 13.15
CA TYR A 57 -9.93 5.08 13.71
C TYR A 57 -8.41 5.03 13.72
N LYS A 58 -7.84 4.58 14.83
CA LYS A 58 -6.41 4.45 15.01
C LYS A 58 -5.97 3.03 14.72
N VAL A 59 -5.16 2.85 13.69
CA VAL A 59 -4.53 1.58 13.34
C VAL A 59 -3.14 1.57 13.96
N GLU A 60 -2.99 0.89 15.08
CA GLU A 60 -1.71 0.74 15.76
C GLU A 60 -0.81 -0.27 15.04
N ASN A 61 0.49 -0.17 15.31
CA ASN A 61 1.49 -1.12 14.82
C ASN A 61 1.59 -1.22 13.28
N MET A 62 1.22 -0.16 12.56
CA MET A 62 1.38 -0.09 11.11
C MET A 62 2.85 -0.09 10.74
N MET A 63 3.25 -1.08 9.95
CA MET A 63 4.60 -1.25 9.45
C MET A 63 4.78 -0.48 8.14
N PHE A 64 5.80 0.36 8.06
CA PHE A 64 6.11 1.15 6.87
C PHE A 64 7.61 1.45 6.78
N GLY A 65 8.04 2.04 5.66
CA GLY A 65 9.41 2.50 5.48
C GLY A 65 9.55 4.00 5.70
N CYS A 66 10.45 4.43 6.57
CA CYS A 66 10.90 5.81 6.68
C CYS A 66 12.04 6.04 5.69
N GLY A 67 11.72 6.58 4.50
CA GLY A 67 12.67 6.77 3.40
C GLY A 67 13.58 7.98 3.61
N HIS A 68 14.90 7.76 3.69
CA HIS A 68 15.90 8.82 3.83
C HIS A 68 16.49 9.24 2.48
N TRP A 69 16.67 8.28 1.59
CA TRP A 69 17.25 8.47 0.26
C TRP A 69 16.29 7.96 -0.79
N ASN A 70 15.64 8.88 -1.49
CA ASN A 70 14.58 8.58 -2.44
C ASN A 70 14.97 9.17 -3.80
N ARG A 71 14.99 8.34 -4.85
CA ARG A 71 15.26 8.78 -6.23
C ARG A 71 14.13 8.32 -7.13
N GLY A 72 13.49 9.24 -7.84
CA GLY A 72 12.37 8.90 -8.71
C GLY A 72 11.46 10.07 -9.05
N LEU A 73 10.32 9.73 -9.63
CA LEU A 73 9.29 10.68 -10.07
C LEU A 73 8.27 10.95 -8.95
N PHE A 74 8.74 11.24 -7.74
CA PHE A 74 7.86 11.41 -6.57
C PHE A 74 7.18 12.79 -6.52
N ASN A 75 7.56 13.75 -7.37
CA ASN A 75 6.87 15.02 -7.62
C ASN A 75 6.32 15.75 -6.37
N GLY A 76 7.10 15.79 -5.28
CA GLY A 76 6.71 16.47 -4.03
C GLY A 76 5.76 15.68 -3.12
N ALA A 77 5.43 14.43 -3.46
CA ALA A 77 4.72 13.53 -2.56
C ALA A 77 5.58 13.18 -1.35
N SER A 78 4.97 13.10 -0.17
CA SER A 78 5.66 12.74 1.08
C SER A 78 5.97 11.23 1.19
N GLY A 79 5.45 10.40 0.29
CA GLY A 79 5.67 8.96 0.32
C GLY A 79 4.84 8.20 -0.72
N LEU A 80 4.93 6.87 -0.66
CA LEU A 80 4.21 5.93 -1.52
C LEU A 80 3.32 5.01 -0.68
N LEU A 81 2.08 4.84 -1.11
CA LEU A 81 1.13 3.89 -0.52
C LEU A 81 1.16 2.57 -1.28
N GLY A 82 1.67 1.51 -0.66
CA GLY A 82 1.75 0.18 -1.28
C GLY A 82 0.42 -0.58 -1.22
N LEU A 83 -0.19 -0.85 -2.38
CA LEU A 83 -1.47 -1.59 -2.51
C LEU A 83 -1.30 -3.05 -2.95
N GLY A 84 -0.07 -3.57 -2.91
CA GLY A 84 0.25 -4.94 -3.31
C GLY A 84 -0.42 -6.02 -2.46
N ARG A 85 -0.09 -7.28 -2.74
CA ARG A 85 -0.60 -8.46 -2.01
C ARG A 85 0.35 -8.95 -0.91
N GLY A 86 1.53 -8.35 -0.81
CA GLY A 86 2.55 -8.71 0.17
C GLY A 86 2.18 -8.26 1.59
N PRO A 87 2.75 -8.90 2.63
CA PRO A 87 2.35 -8.68 4.02
C PRO A 87 2.58 -7.26 4.55
N LEU A 88 3.52 -6.51 3.96
CA LEU A 88 3.80 -5.11 4.31
C LEU A 88 2.92 -4.09 3.56
N SER A 89 2.09 -4.53 2.61
CA SER A 89 1.18 -3.63 1.91
C SER A 89 0.13 -3.06 2.87
N PHE A 90 -0.33 -1.83 2.59
CA PHE A 90 -1.38 -1.19 3.36
C PHE A 90 -2.68 -2.01 3.32
N SER A 91 -3.05 -2.50 2.13
CA SER A 91 -4.20 -3.37 1.91
C SER A 91 -4.16 -4.66 2.76
N SER A 92 -2.98 -5.27 2.93
CA SER A 92 -2.86 -6.51 3.72
C SER A 92 -2.85 -6.25 5.22
N GLN A 93 -2.22 -5.15 5.67
CA GLN A 93 -2.15 -4.81 7.09
C GLN A 93 -3.51 -4.39 7.65
N LEU A 94 -4.35 -3.70 6.87
CA LEU A 94 -5.68 -3.26 7.29
C LEU A 94 -6.79 -4.25 6.94
N ARG A 95 -6.44 -5.48 6.53
CA ARG A 95 -7.41 -6.48 6.08
C ARG A 95 -8.45 -6.85 7.16
N SER A 96 -8.07 -6.82 8.43
CA SER A 96 -9.00 -7.06 9.54
C SER A 96 -10.04 -5.95 9.73
N LEU A 97 -9.75 -4.75 9.22
CA LEU A 97 -10.61 -3.56 9.36
C LEU A 97 -11.54 -3.40 8.16
N TYR A 98 -11.00 -3.51 6.94
CA TYR A 98 -11.74 -3.25 5.70
C TYR A 98 -12.00 -4.50 4.85
N GLY A 99 -11.63 -5.69 5.32
CA GLY A 99 -11.72 -6.89 4.52
C GLY A 99 -10.62 -6.98 3.46
N HIS A 100 -10.86 -7.77 2.41
CA HIS A 100 -9.80 -8.25 1.51
C HIS A 100 -9.78 -7.52 0.15
N SER A 101 -10.63 -6.52 -0.01
CA SER A 101 -10.84 -5.81 -1.27
C SER A 101 -10.66 -4.31 -1.10
N PHE A 102 -10.28 -3.70 -2.20
CA PHE A 102 -10.36 -2.26 -2.39
C PHE A 102 -10.76 -2.00 -3.84
N SER A 103 -11.33 -0.84 -4.10
CA SER A 103 -11.68 -0.38 -5.45
C SER A 103 -11.11 1.02 -5.69
N TYR A 104 -10.83 1.32 -6.95
CA TYR A 104 -10.35 2.65 -7.33
C TYR A 104 -11.02 3.11 -8.63
N CYS A 105 -11.24 4.42 -8.70
CA CYS A 105 -11.62 5.14 -9.92
C CYS A 105 -10.64 6.29 -10.08
N LEU A 106 -9.65 6.10 -10.95
CA LEU A 106 -8.61 7.09 -11.20
C LEU A 106 -9.05 8.01 -12.34
N VAL A 107 -8.90 9.31 -12.13
CA VAL A 107 -9.12 10.31 -13.18
C VAL A 107 -7.92 10.32 -14.14
N ASP A 108 -8.12 10.85 -15.36
CA ASP A 108 -7.01 11.03 -16.30
C ASP A 108 -5.97 11.98 -15.69
N ARG A 109 -4.68 11.66 -15.88
CA ARG A 109 -3.57 12.43 -15.34
C ARG A 109 -3.59 13.91 -15.76
N ASN A 110 -4.17 14.22 -16.92
CA ASN A 110 -4.25 15.57 -17.47
C ASN A 110 -5.63 16.22 -17.23
N SER A 111 -6.47 15.64 -16.37
CA SER A 111 -7.75 16.24 -15.98
C SER A 111 -7.54 17.53 -15.18
N ASP A 112 -8.54 18.40 -15.18
CA ASP A 112 -8.55 19.58 -14.30
C ASP A 112 -8.35 19.18 -12.83
N THR A 113 -7.63 20.01 -12.08
CA THR A 113 -7.31 19.80 -10.66
C THR A 113 -8.53 19.74 -9.74
N ASN A 114 -9.70 20.11 -10.26
CA ASN A 114 -10.97 20.09 -9.53
C ASN A 114 -11.64 18.70 -9.54
N VAL A 115 -11.13 17.75 -10.32
CA VAL A 115 -11.65 16.38 -10.39
C VAL A 115 -10.80 15.47 -9.51
N THR A 116 -11.44 14.70 -8.64
CA THR A 116 -10.75 13.84 -7.66
C THR A 116 -10.91 12.36 -7.99
N SER A 117 -9.81 11.62 -7.85
CA SER A 117 -9.85 10.14 -7.88
C SER A 117 -10.46 9.61 -6.58
N LYS A 118 -11.05 8.42 -6.64
CA LYS A 118 -11.54 7.70 -5.45
C LYS A 118 -10.76 6.41 -5.26
N LEU A 119 -10.40 6.14 -4.00
CA LEU A 119 -9.84 4.86 -3.53
C LEU A 119 -10.62 4.47 -2.28
N ILE A 120 -11.24 3.29 -2.31
CA ILE A 120 -12.10 2.78 -1.24
C ILE A 120 -11.53 1.45 -0.77
N PHE A 121 -11.23 1.34 0.52
CA PHE A 121 -10.89 0.07 1.17
C PHE A 121 -12.17 -0.49 1.78
N GLY A 122 -12.51 -1.73 1.45
CA GLY A 122 -13.83 -2.26 1.77
C GLY A 122 -14.42 -3.07 0.63
N GLU A 123 -15.46 -3.83 0.96
CA GLU A 123 -16.43 -4.29 -0.02
C GLU A 123 -17.55 -3.27 -0.13
N ASP A 124 -17.83 -2.84 -1.36
CA ASP A 124 -19.01 -2.06 -1.70
C ASP A 124 -20.03 -3.01 -2.33
N LYS A 125 -21.09 -3.34 -1.58
CA LYS A 125 -22.11 -4.30 -2.02
C LYS A 125 -22.89 -3.78 -3.23
N ASP A 126 -23.10 -2.48 -3.34
CA ASP A 126 -23.83 -1.89 -4.46
C ASP A 126 -22.98 -1.98 -5.73
N LEU A 127 -21.67 -1.75 -5.61
CA LEU A 127 -20.72 -2.00 -6.69
C LEU A 127 -20.69 -3.47 -7.09
N LEU A 128 -20.58 -4.40 -6.13
CA LEU A 128 -20.52 -5.84 -6.39
C LEU A 128 -21.80 -6.39 -7.05
N ASN A 129 -22.95 -5.80 -6.76
CA ASN A 129 -24.25 -6.15 -7.36
C ASN A 129 -24.52 -5.42 -8.68
N HIS A 130 -23.60 -4.56 -9.14
CA HIS A 130 -23.83 -3.77 -10.34
C HIS A 130 -23.86 -4.68 -11.59
N PRO A 131 -24.90 -4.59 -12.45
CA PRO A 131 -25.12 -5.55 -13.54
C PRO A 131 -24.02 -5.58 -14.60
N ASN A 132 -23.25 -4.48 -14.71
CA ASN A 132 -22.14 -4.35 -15.66
C ASN A 132 -20.76 -4.68 -15.06
N LEU A 133 -20.70 -5.13 -13.81
CA LEU A 133 -19.42 -5.49 -13.19
C LEU A 133 -18.97 -6.85 -13.72
N ILE A 134 -17.76 -6.89 -14.30
CA ILE A 134 -17.17 -8.10 -14.87
C ILE A 134 -15.93 -8.48 -14.05
N PHE A 135 -15.80 -9.76 -13.75
CA PHE A 135 -14.69 -10.29 -12.96
C PHE A 135 -13.79 -11.19 -13.79
N THR A 136 -12.52 -11.22 -13.42
CA THR A 136 -11.55 -12.23 -13.85
C THR A 136 -10.80 -12.73 -12.62
N SER A 137 -10.35 -13.99 -12.67
CA SER A 137 -9.57 -14.56 -11.57
C SER A 137 -8.14 -14.03 -11.61
N PHE A 138 -7.60 -13.71 -10.43
CA PHE A 138 -6.17 -13.41 -10.32
C PHE A 138 -5.34 -14.69 -10.46
N VAL A 139 -4.25 -14.59 -11.23
CA VAL A 139 -3.24 -15.65 -11.35
C VAL A 139 -2.26 -15.52 -10.19
N LYS A 140 -1.85 -16.66 -9.61
CA LYS A 140 -0.80 -16.70 -8.58
C LYS A 140 0.56 -16.88 -9.26
N GLU A 141 1.38 -15.84 -9.23
CA GLU A 141 2.75 -15.89 -9.77
C GLU A 141 3.76 -15.35 -8.77
N LYS A 142 3.74 -14.04 -8.50
CA LYS A 142 4.51 -13.42 -7.41
C LYS A 142 3.58 -13.03 -6.26
N GLU A 143 4.09 -13.12 -5.03
CA GLU A 143 3.33 -12.82 -3.81
C GLU A 143 2.88 -11.35 -3.71
N THR A 144 3.54 -10.40 -4.40
CA THR A 144 3.25 -8.95 -4.24
C THR A 144 2.36 -8.35 -5.33
N PHE A 145 2.48 -8.77 -6.59
CA PHE A 145 1.79 -8.12 -7.71
C PHE A 145 0.45 -8.81 -8.05
N TYR A 146 -0.45 -8.08 -8.71
CA TYR A 146 -1.69 -8.62 -9.25
C TYR A 146 -1.48 -9.03 -10.70
N TYR A 147 -1.79 -10.28 -11.04
CA TYR A 147 -1.70 -10.83 -12.39
C TYR A 147 -3.07 -11.29 -12.85
N VAL A 148 -3.39 -11.03 -14.12
CA VAL A 148 -4.60 -11.52 -14.79
C VAL A 148 -4.21 -12.22 -16.08
N GLN A 149 -4.96 -13.23 -16.48
CA GLN A 149 -4.74 -13.93 -17.74
C GLN A 149 -5.57 -13.26 -18.84
N ILE A 150 -4.92 -12.89 -19.94
CA ILE A 150 -5.57 -12.42 -21.16
C ILE A 150 -5.67 -13.63 -22.12
N LYS A 151 -6.84 -13.81 -22.73
CA LYS A 151 -7.08 -14.81 -23.76
C LYS A 151 -6.93 -14.20 -25.14
#